data_AF-A0A2K3K083-F1
#
_entry.id   AF-A0A2K3K083-F1
#
_cell.length_a   1.000
_cell.length_b   1.000
_cell.length_c   1.000
_cell.angle_alpha   90.00
_cell.angle_beta   90.00
_cell.angle_gamma   90.00
#
_symmetry.space_group_name_H-M   'P 1'
#
loop_
_entity.id
_entity.type
_entity.pdbx_description
1 polymer ?
#
loop_
_entity_poly.entity_id
_entity_poly.type
_entity_poly.pdbx_seq_one_letter_code
_entity_poly.pdbx_strand_id
1 'polypeptide(L)'
;MLIAAMHFFEKSTNTFQFKSGMMTPTLFDVSAITGLRPTGKTYNPSDASDNITLNYKENAFSAYILKHSGPENEEVFDEEHVAFLNLWLSHFVFCSRS
;
A
#
# COMPACT_ATOMS: atom_id res chain seq x y z
N MET A 1 -2.20 -11.35 -7.41
CA MET A 1 -2.39 -9.95 -6.96
C MET A 1 -3.81 -9.43 -7.20
N LEU A 2 -4.32 -9.40 -8.44
CA LEU A 2 -5.66 -8.84 -8.73
C LEU A 2 -6.80 -9.54 -7.97
N ILE A 3 -6.77 -10.88 -7.94
CA ILE A 3 -7.81 -11.70 -7.30
C ILE A 3 -7.87 -11.47 -5.78
N ALA A 4 -6.72 -11.36 -5.11
CA ALA A 4 -6.66 -11.06 -3.67
C ALA A 4 -7.17 -9.64 -3.37
N ALA A 5 -6.84 -8.66 -4.20
CA ALA A 5 -7.38 -7.31 -4.09
C ALA A 5 -8.90 -7.29 -4.33
N MET A 6 -9.41 -8.06 -5.29
CA MET A 6 -10.85 -8.18 -5.54
C MET A 6 -11.60 -8.77 -4.36
N HIS A 7 -11.07 -9.82 -3.72
CA HIS A 7 -11.63 -10.38 -2.48
C HIS A 7 -11.51 -9.39 -1.31
N PHE A 8 -10.41 -8.65 -1.22
CA PHE A 8 -10.29 -7.55 -0.26
C PHE A 8 -11.36 -6.47 -0.49
N PHE A 9 -11.85 -6.22 -1.71
CA PHE A 9 -12.91 -5.22 -1.92
C PHE A 9 -14.33 -5.82 -1.91
N GLU A 10 -14.47 -7.12 -1.65
CA GLU A 10 -15.75 -7.81 -1.61
C GLU A 10 -16.45 -7.59 -0.26
N LYS A 11 -17.57 -6.85 -0.26
CA LYS A 11 -18.31 -6.47 0.97
C LYS A 11 -18.77 -7.66 1.83
N SER A 12 -18.95 -8.84 1.24
CA SER A 12 -19.40 -10.06 1.94
C SER A 12 -18.28 -10.74 2.72
N THR A 13 -17.02 -10.59 2.30
CA THR A 13 -15.86 -11.30 2.87
C THR A 13 -14.86 -10.37 3.56
N ASN A 14 -14.91 -9.05 3.31
CA ASN A 14 -13.97 -8.08 3.88
C ASN A 14 -14.44 -7.47 5.21
N THR A 15 -14.69 -8.34 6.20
CA THR A 15 -14.95 -7.91 7.59
C THR A 15 -13.74 -8.25 8.44
N PHE A 16 -12.95 -7.24 8.81
CA PHE A 16 -11.83 -7.42 9.73
C PHE A 16 -12.35 -7.63 11.14
N GLN A 17 -11.93 -8.70 11.81
CA GLN A 17 -12.19 -8.87 13.23
C GLN A 17 -11.05 -8.25 14.03
N PHE A 18 -11.32 -7.13 14.69
CA PHE A 18 -10.41 -6.53 15.67
C PHE A 18 -10.89 -6.84 17.09
N LYS A 19 -10.00 -6.67 18.07
CA LYS A 19 -10.37 -6.76 19.50
C LYS A 19 -11.49 -5.79 19.89
N SER A 20 -11.65 -4.71 19.13
CA SER A 20 -12.70 -3.70 19.30
C SER A 20 -13.99 -4.00 18.52
N GLY A 21 -14.07 -5.14 17.83
CA GLY A 21 -15.23 -5.57 17.04
C GLY A 21 -14.93 -5.74 15.56
N MET A 22 -15.99 -6.07 14.81
CA MET A 22 -15.93 -6.19 13.36
C MET A 22 -15.85 -4.81 12.72
N MET A 23 -14.92 -4.63 11.78
CA MET A 23 -14.77 -3.41 10.99
C MET A 23 -14.76 -3.78 9.51
N THR A 24 -15.62 -3.10 8.74
CA THR A 24 -15.68 -3.21 7.28
C THR A 24 -15.22 -1.87 6.70
N PRO A 25 -14.09 -1.80 5.99
CA PRO A 25 -13.64 -0.57 5.37
C PRO A 25 -14.67 -0.11 4.34
N THR A 26 -15.06 1.16 4.39
CA THR A 26 -15.95 1.76 3.41
C THR A 26 -15.15 2.26 2.21
N LEU A 27 -15.86 2.55 1.11
CA LEU A 27 -15.25 3.20 -0.06
C LEU A 27 -14.57 4.54 0.31
N PHE A 28 -15.11 5.26 1.29
CA PHE A 28 -14.52 6.50 1.78
C PHE A 28 -13.23 6.27 2.55
N ASP A 29 -13.16 5.24 3.39
CA ASP A 29 -11.93 4.90 4.12
C ASP A 29 -10.80 4.56 3.15
N VAL A 30 -11.11 3.80 2.09
CA VAL A 30 -10.14 3.47 1.03
C VAL A 30 -9.69 4.74 0.30
N SER A 31 -10.61 5.66 -0.03
CA SER A 31 -10.27 6.92 -0.68
C SER A 31 -9.37 7.81 0.19
N ALA A 32 -9.58 7.80 1.51
CA ALA A 32 -8.79 8.58 2.45
C ALA A 32 -7.36 8.03 2.58
N ILE A 33 -7.21 6.69 2.63
CA ILE A 33 -5.89 6.05 2.75
C ILE A 33 -5.09 6.15 1.45
N THR A 34 -5.73 5.97 0.29
CA THR A 34 -5.05 5.91 -1.01
C THR A 34 -4.98 7.25 -1.74
N GLY A 35 -5.73 8.25 -1.31
CA GLY A 35 -5.92 9.51 -2.03
C GLY A 35 -6.68 9.37 -3.36
N LEU A 36 -7.14 8.17 -3.70
CA LEU A 36 -7.90 7.93 -4.92
C LEU A 36 -9.31 8.52 -4.78
N ARG A 37 -9.72 9.28 -5.78
CA ARG A 37 -11.07 9.86 -5.80
C ARG A 37 -12.10 8.72 -5.94
N PRO A 38 -13.10 8.63 -5.04
CA PRO A 38 -14.11 7.57 -5.09
C PRO A 38 -15.05 7.73 -6.29
N THR A 39 -15.08 8.93 -6.87
CA THR A 39 -15.87 9.29 -8.05
C THR A 39 -14.99 10.02 -9.05
N GLY A 40 -15.13 9.71 -10.34
CA GLY A 40 -14.41 10.39 -11.41
C GLY A 40 -13.95 9.45 -12.50
N LYS A 41 -12.99 9.90 -13.30
CA LYS A 41 -12.34 9.05 -14.31
C LYS A 41 -11.51 7.98 -13.62
N THR A 42 -11.53 6.76 -14.18
CA THR A 42 -10.65 5.68 -13.76
C THR A 42 -9.21 6.15 -13.83
N TYR A 43 -8.45 5.92 -12.76
CA TYR A 43 -7.03 6.23 -12.73
C TYR A 43 -6.30 5.36 -13.76
N ASN A 44 -5.56 5.99 -14.68
CA ASN A 44 -4.69 5.28 -15.61
C ASN A 44 -3.29 5.20 -15.01
N PRO A 45 -2.76 3.99 -14.75
CA PRO A 45 -1.40 3.83 -14.22
C PRO A 45 -0.31 4.44 -15.11
N SER A 46 -0.56 4.61 -16.41
CA SER A 46 0.37 5.28 -17.33
C SER A 46 0.46 6.79 -17.12
N ASP A 47 -0.49 7.39 -16.39
CA ASP A 47 -0.50 8.82 -16.06
C ASP A 47 0.19 9.10 -14.70
N ALA A 48 0.76 8.06 -14.08
CA ALA A 48 1.52 8.21 -12.83
C ALA A 48 2.76 9.09 -13.06
N SER A 49 3.05 9.99 -12.12
CA SER A 49 4.27 10.78 -12.18
C SER A 49 5.50 9.88 -12.04
N ASP A 50 6.49 10.02 -12.93
CA ASP A 50 7.79 9.34 -12.83
C ASP A 50 8.62 9.77 -11.61
N ASN A 51 8.10 10.68 -10.78
CA ASN A 51 8.72 11.16 -9.54
C ASN A 51 9.08 10.01 -8.59
N ILE A 52 8.36 8.88 -8.64
CA ILE A 52 8.60 7.72 -7.78
C ILE A 52 8.67 6.46 -8.65
N THR A 53 9.88 6.01 -8.96
CA THR A 53 10.11 4.79 -9.74
C THR A 53 10.15 3.57 -8.82
N LEU A 54 9.10 2.74 -8.86
CA LEU A 54 9.04 1.48 -8.11
C LEU A 54 9.77 0.36 -8.86
N ASN A 55 11.08 0.20 -8.61
CA ASN A 55 11.88 -0.85 -9.22
C ASN A 55 11.95 -2.10 -8.32
N TYR A 56 11.04 -3.06 -8.54
CA TYR A 56 10.95 -4.34 -7.82
C TYR A 56 12.01 -5.37 -8.29
N LYS A 57 13.29 -4.99 -8.34
CA LYS A 57 14.36 -5.89 -8.81
C LYS A 57 15.08 -6.69 -7.70
N GLU A 58 14.80 -6.43 -6.43
CA GLU A 58 15.51 -7.11 -5.33
C GLU A 58 14.53 -7.78 -4.37
N ASN A 59 14.49 -9.12 -4.44
CA ASN A 59 13.61 -10.00 -3.66
C ASN A 59 14.04 -10.16 -2.19
N ALA A 60 14.59 -9.12 -1.57
CA ALA A 60 14.91 -9.15 -0.14
C ALA A 60 14.47 -7.83 0.48
N PHE A 61 13.41 -7.89 1.29
CA PHE A 61 12.92 -6.72 2.04
C PHE A 61 14.02 -6.05 2.87
N SER A 62 15.02 -6.81 3.33
CA SER A 62 16.21 -6.28 4.00
C SER A 62 17.03 -5.34 3.11
N ALA A 63 17.27 -5.70 1.84
CA ALA A 63 17.96 -4.85 0.88
C ALA A 63 17.12 -3.62 0.52
N TYR A 64 15.80 -3.78 0.39
CA TYR A 64 14.87 -2.68 0.14
C TYR A 64 14.85 -1.65 1.28
N ILE A 65 14.80 -2.11 2.54
CA ILE A 65 14.88 -1.23 3.72
C ILE A 65 16.21 -0.47 3.72
N LEU A 66 17.34 -1.17 3.59
CA LEU A 66 18.66 -0.53 3.59
C LEU A 66 18.85 0.51 2.48
N LYS A 67 18.22 0.30 1.33
CA LYS A 67 18.31 1.21 0.18
C LYS A 67 17.48 2.48 0.37
N HIS A 68 16.34 2.37 1.03
CA HIS A 68 15.39 3.47 1.16
C HIS A 68 15.42 4.13 2.54
N SER A 69 16.12 3.58 3.53
CA SER A 69 16.35 4.23 4.83
C SER A 69 17.28 5.43 4.70
N GLY A 70 16.82 6.55 5.22
CA GLY A 70 17.56 7.80 5.38
C GLY A 70 18.48 7.77 6.59
N PRO A 71 19.17 8.91 6.87
CA PRO A 71 20.08 9.03 8.00
C PRO A 71 19.37 8.83 9.34
N GLU A 72 20.04 8.14 10.28
CA GLU A 72 19.51 8.00 11.63
C GLU A 72 19.42 9.37 12.32
N ASN A 73 18.23 9.69 12.87
CA ASN A 73 17.85 10.93 13.57
C ASN A 73 17.41 12.12 12.71
N GLU A 74 17.10 11.93 11.42
CA GLU A 74 16.42 12.95 10.61
C GLU A 74 14.90 12.72 10.53
N GLU A 75 14.18 13.75 10.05
CA GLU A 75 12.75 13.62 9.76
C GLU A 75 12.54 12.62 8.61
N VAL A 76 11.44 11.86 8.68
CA VAL A 76 11.13 10.84 7.66
C VAL A 76 10.89 11.53 6.32
N PHE A 77 11.71 11.20 5.32
CA PHE A 77 11.56 11.73 3.98
C PHE A 77 10.34 11.12 3.26
N ASP A 78 9.78 11.83 2.29
CA ASP A 78 8.65 11.33 1.49
C ASP A 78 8.96 9.98 0.82
N GLU A 79 10.21 9.79 0.40
CA GLU A 79 10.71 8.55 -0.21
C GLU A 79 10.73 7.38 0.79
N GLU A 80 11.14 7.63 2.05
CA GLU A 80 11.10 6.65 3.14
C GLU A 80 9.66 6.28 3.49
N HIS A 81 8.78 7.28 3.58
CA HIS A 81 7.38 7.08 3.89
C HIS A 81 6.69 6.20 2.83
N VAL A 82 6.93 6.50 1.55
CA VAL A 82 6.39 5.70 0.43
C VAL A 82 7.00 4.30 0.41
N ALA A 83 8.30 4.15 0.68
CA ALA A 83 8.95 2.85 0.78
C ALA A 83 8.36 2.01 1.92
N PHE A 84 8.14 2.61 3.10
CA PHE A 84 7.50 1.97 4.24
C PHE A 84 6.07 1.51 3.93
N LEU A 85 5.26 2.37 3.30
CA LEU A 85 3.90 2.01 2.91
C LEU A 85 3.89 0.85 1.92
N ASN A 86 4.79 0.86 0.92
CA ASN A 86 4.90 -0.25 -0.03
C ASN A 86 5.31 -1.55 0.65
N LEU A 87 6.26 -1.50 1.59
CA LEU A 87 6.67 -2.66 2.41
C LEU A 87 5.49 -3.20 3.23
N TRP A 88 4.79 -2.32 3.94
CA TRP A 88 3.65 -2.68 4.79
C TRP A 88 2.51 -3.30 3.97
N LEU A 89 2.15 -2.68 2.84
CA LEU A 89 1.13 -3.23 1.93
C LEU A 89 1.55 -4.58 1.36
N SER A 90 2.82 -4.75 0.99
CA SER A 90 3.36 -6.02 0.50
C SER A 90 3.25 -7.13 1.55
N HIS A 91 3.56 -6.81 2.80
CA HIS A 91 3.58 -7.76 3.91
C HIS A 91 2.18 -8.12 4.42
N PHE A 92 1.31 -7.12 4.62
CA PHE A 92 0.02 -7.30 5.32
C PHE A 92 -1.19 -7.40 4.39
N VAL A 93 -1.13 -6.80 3.19
CA VAL A 93 -2.27 -6.77 2.26
C VAL A 93 -2.06 -7.73 1.10
N PHE A 94 -0.86 -7.76 0.52
CA PHE A 94 -0.57 -8.56 -0.67
C PHE A 94 -0.02 -9.95 -0.34
N CYS A 95 0.36 -10.22 0.92
CA CYS A 95 0.91 -11.49 1.38
C CYS A 95 2.05 -12.00 0.48
N SER A 96 2.87 -11.10 -0.07
CA SER A 96 4.00 -11.48 -0.91
C SER A 96 5.01 -12.22 -0.04
N ARG A 97 5.21 -13.51 -0.31
CA ARG A 97 6.28 -14.27 0.32
C ARG A 97 7.62 -13.79 -0.26
N SER A 98 8.51 -13.38 0.64
CA SER A 98 9.94 -13.29 0.38
C SER A 98 10.50 -14.66 -0.02
#